data_AF-K4RE46-F1
#
_entry.id   AF-K4RE46-F1
#
_cell.length_a   1.000
_cell.length_b   1.000
_cell.length_c   1.000
_cell.angle_alpha   90.00
_cell.angle_beta   90.00
_cell.angle_gamma   90.00
#
_symmetry.space_group_name_H-M   'P 1'
#
loop_
_entity.id
_entity.type
_entity.pdbx_description
1 polymer ?
#
loop_
_entity_poly.entity_id
_entity_poly.type
_entity_poly.pdbx_seq_one_letter_code
_entity_poly.pdbx_strand_id
1 'polypeptide(L)'
;MGNRADDEGTDVTIYRRPLTDTVHADTPTGAPEPLLALLDNLGFERRTLPTPGPVYVWHEAPAHLDEDAKKQLATHAVPWLHKAGYVVHISDDVWHAAAYTDAATAVRDHRAPAPPSATAALPATGRPAGARSR
;
A
#
# COMPACT_ATOMS: atom_id res chain seq x y z
N MET A 1 16.65 19.26 4.07
CA MET A 1 16.41 17.97 3.38
C MET A 1 14.94 17.96 3.04
N GLY A 2 14.60 18.09 1.75
CA GLY A 2 13.25 17.88 1.27
C GLY A 2 12.95 16.39 1.22
N ASN A 3 11.67 16.03 1.21
CA ASN A 3 11.28 14.65 0.96
C ASN A 3 11.27 14.38 -0.56
N ARG A 4 11.22 13.10 -0.93
CA ARG A 4 11.34 12.70 -2.33
C ARG A 4 10.18 13.21 -3.21
N ALA A 5 9.01 13.40 -2.61
CA ALA A 5 7.86 13.98 -3.28
C ALA A 5 8.08 15.46 -3.64
N ASP A 6 8.71 16.24 -2.74
CA ASP A 6 9.13 17.62 -2.98
C ASP A 6 10.19 17.69 -4.10
N ASP A 7 11.13 16.73 -4.14
CA ASP A 7 12.19 16.67 -5.17
C ASP A 7 11.67 16.24 -6.55
N GLU A 8 10.68 15.35 -6.60
CA GLU A 8 10.10 14.83 -7.85
C GLU A 8 8.88 15.64 -8.33
N GLY A 9 8.36 16.56 -7.51
CA GLY A 9 7.18 17.37 -7.83
C GLY A 9 5.88 16.55 -7.90
N THR A 10 5.76 15.51 -7.07
CA THR A 10 4.57 14.64 -7.02
C THR A 10 3.86 14.76 -5.66
N ASP A 11 2.59 14.36 -5.61
CA ASP A 11 1.84 14.35 -4.36
C ASP A 11 2.21 13.13 -3.49
N VAL A 12 2.62 12.03 -4.12
CA VAL A 12 3.08 10.81 -3.44
C VAL A 12 4.18 10.12 -4.24
N THR A 13 5.32 9.84 -3.61
CA THR A 13 6.36 8.96 -4.17
C THR A 13 6.41 7.65 -3.39
N ILE A 14 6.16 6.52 -4.06
CA ILE A 14 6.19 5.17 -3.50
C ILE A 14 7.45 4.43 -3.98
N TYR A 15 8.29 3.98 -3.06
CA TYR A 15 9.56 3.32 -3.38
C TYR A 15 9.99 2.32 -2.31
N ARG A 16 10.81 1.33 -2.69
CA ARG A 16 11.51 0.49 -1.70
C ARG A 16 12.71 1.26 -1.16
N ARG A 17 12.81 1.38 0.15
CA ARG A 17 13.93 2.06 0.80
C ARG A 17 15.22 1.25 0.57
N PRO A 18 16.33 1.88 0.12
CA PRO A 18 17.56 1.16 -0.21
C PRO A 18 18.06 0.32 0.97
N LEU A 19 18.55 -0.89 0.66
CA LEU A 19 19.12 -1.83 1.65
C LEU A 19 18.11 -2.33 2.71
N THR A 20 16.81 -2.13 2.48
CA THR A 20 15.73 -2.62 3.34
C THR A 20 14.59 -3.17 2.49
N ASP A 21 13.79 -4.07 3.05
CA ASP A 21 12.55 -4.57 2.44
C ASP A 21 11.32 -3.73 2.82
N THR A 22 11.53 -2.47 3.18
CA THR A 22 10.47 -1.54 3.56
C THR A 22 10.06 -0.72 2.35
N VAL A 23 8.78 -0.75 2.04
CA VAL A 23 8.20 0.16 1.03
C VAL A 23 7.75 1.42 1.75
N HIS A 24 8.24 2.56 1.29
CA HIS A 24 7.87 3.89 1.75
C HIS A 24 6.92 4.55 0.78
N ALA A 25 5.98 5.32 1.31
CA ALA A 25 5.15 6.28 0.61
C ALA A 25 5.41 7.66 1.22
N ASP A 26 6.24 8.45 0.55
CA ASP A 26 6.56 9.81 0.96
C ASP A 26 5.56 10.79 0.32
N THR A 27 5.10 11.75 1.13
CA THR A 27 4.21 12.84 0.71
C THR A 27 4.89 14.17 0.97
N PRO A 28 4.63 15.25 0.19
CA PRO A 28 5.28 16.55 0.34
C PRO A 28 5.11 17.15 1.74
N THR A 29 6.02 18.03 2.12
CA THR A 29 6.01 18.61 3.47
C THR A 29 4.74 19.43 3.67
N GLY A 30 3.95 19.09 4.69
CA GLY A 30 2.64 19.72 4.92
C GLY A 30 1.53 19.18 4.02
N ALA A 31 1.68 17.96 3.51
CA ALA A 31 0.63 17.24 2.79
C ALA A 31 -0.73 17.32 3.50
N PRO A 32 -1.83 17.45 2.74
CA PRO A 32 -3.15 17.66 3.31
C PRO A 32 -3.62 16.40 4.06
N GLU A 33 -4.27 16.57 5.23
CA GLU A 33 -4.77 15.45 6.05
C GLU A 33 -5.61 14.43 5.26
N PRO A 34 -6.47 14.81 4.29
CA PRO A 34 -7.17 13.85 3.43
C PRO A 34 -6.25 12.89 2.68
N LEU A 35 -5.06 13.33 2.24
CA LEU A 35 -4.10 12.46 1.58
C LEU A 35 -3.48 11.48 2.57
N LEU A 36 -3.12 11.95 3.77
CA LEU A 36 -2.56 11.11 4.84
C LEU A 36 -3.59 10.05 5.28
N ALA A 37 -4.83 10.46 5.49
CA ALA A 37 -5.94 9.56 5.84
C ALA A 37 -6.27 8.57 4.72
N LEU A 38 -6.06 8.94 3.45
CA LEU A 38 -6.23 8.02 2.32
C LEU A 38 -5.13 6.94 2.35
N LEU A 39 -3.87 7.31 2.63
CA LEU A 39 -2.78 6.34 2.78
C LEU A 39 -3.01 5.39 3.97
N ASP A 40 -3.49 5.91 5.10
CA ASP A 40 -3.92 5.11 6.25
C ASP A 40 -5.01 4.09 5.84
N ASN A 41 -6.04 4.53 5.12
CA ASN A 41 -7.13 3.66 4.65
C ASN A 41 -6.69 2.63 3.61
N LEU A 42 -5.63 2.91 2.86
CA LEU A 42 -5.05 1.98 1.88
C LEU A 42 -4.14 0.94 2.54
N GLY A 43 -3.94 1.02 3.86
CA GLY A 43 -3.22 0.03 4.66
C GLY A 43 -1.75 0.38 4.91
N PHE A 44 -1.31 1.59 4.57
CA PHE A 44 0.01 2.05 5.01
C PHE A 44 -0.02 2.44 6.48
N GLU A 45 1.09 2.22 7.18
CA GLU A 45 1.28 2.69 8.55
C GLU A 45 1.86 4.10 8.53
N ARG A 46 1.11 5.06 9.06
CA ARG A 46 1.63 6.40 9.32
C ARG A 46 2.67 6.38 10.42
N ARG A 47 3.82 6.98 10.11
CA ARG A 47 4.92 7.22 11.03
C ARG A 47 5.11 8.71 11.21
N THR A 48 5.36 9.11 12.44
CA THR A 48 5.61 10.49 12.81
C THR A 48 6.89 10.59 13.62
N LEU A 49 7.82 11.43 13.19
CA LEU A 49 9.00 11.77 13.96
C LEU A 49 8.87 13.21 14.46
N PRO A 50 8.70 13.42 15.78
CA PRO A 50 8.76 14.76 16.34
C PRO A 50 10.19 15.27 16.22
N THR A 51 10.38 16.40 15.53
CA THR A 51 11.64 17.13 15.46
C THR A 51 11.48 18.47 16.18
N PRO A 52 12.58 19.19 16.51
CA PRO A 52 12.50 20.56 17.02
C PRO A 52 11.87 21.57 16.04
N GLY A 53 11.61 21.15 14.79
CA GLY A 53 10.95 21.92 13.74
C GLY A 53 9.64 21.23 13.29
N PRO A 54 9.30 21.24 11.99
CA PRO A 54 8.08 20.59 11.52
C PRO A 54 8.09 19.09 11.83
N VAL A 55 6.95 18.57 12.26
CA VAL A 55 6.76 17.12 12.48
C VAL A 55 6.92 16.42 11.14
N TYR A 56 7.84 15.47 11.08
CA TYR A 56 8.07 14.71 9.86
C TYR A 56 7.10 13.53 9.86
N VAL A 57 6.23 13.48 8.85
CA VAL A 57 5.24 12.42 8.67
C VAL A 57 5.56 11.68 7.38
N TRP A 58 5.64 10.36 7.46
CA TRP A 58 5.78 9.47 6.30
C TRP A 58 4.92 8.24 6.49
N HIS A 59 4.68 7.51 5.41
CA HIS A 59 3.94 6.26 5.43
C HIS A 59 4.85 5.12 5.00
N GLU A 60 4.71 3.97 5.64
CA GLU A 60 5.43 2.76 5.27
C GLU A 60 4.49 1.55 5.20
N ALA A 61 4.81 0.59 4.33
CA ALA A 61 4.07 -0.66 4.29
C ALA A 61 4.30 -1.42 5.62
N PRO A 62 3.24 -2.07 6.17
CA PRO A 62 3.35 -2.77 7.43
C PRO A 62 4.52 -3.78 7.44
N ALA A 63 5.31 -3.75 8.51
CA ALA A 63 6.56 -4.54 8.60
C ALA A 63 6.32 -6.06 8.57
N HIS A 64 5.12 -6.50 8.97
CA HIS A 64 4.73 -7.91 9.01
C HIS A 64 4.37 -8.49 7.64
N LEU A 65 4.26 -7.66 6.59
CA LEU A 65 3.99 -8.13 5.24
C LEU A 65 5.26 -8.61 4.54
N ASP A 66 5.13 -9.70 3.78
CA ASP A 66 6.17 -10.18 2.88
C ASP A 66 6.36 -9.23 1.68
N GLU A 67 7.46 -9.39 0.96
CA GLU A 67 7.84 -8.52 -0.17
C GLU A 67 6.73 -8.41 -1.22
N ASP A 68 6.15 -9.53 -1.66
CA ASP A 68 5.05 -9.55 -2.62
C ASP A 68 3.81 -8.82 -2.10
N ALA A 69 3.45 -9.03 -0.83
CA ALA A 69 2.30 -8.34 -0.23
C ALA A 69 2.52 -6.82 -0.12
N LYS A 70 3.76 -6.39 0.14
CA LYS A 70 4.14 -4.97 0.13
C LYS A 70 4.04 -4.37 -1.27
N LYS A 71 4.50 -5.08 -2.31
CA LYS A 71 4.38 -4.64 -3.72
C LYS A 71 2.93 -4.55 -4.18
N GLN A 72 2.12 -5.53 -3.77
CA GLN A 72 0.68 -5.52 -4.03
C GLN A 72 0.00 -4.34 -3.35
N LEU A 73 0.26 -4.09 -2.07
CA LEU A 73 -0.27 -2.93 -1.33
C LEU A 73 0.13 -1.62 -2.01
N ALA A 74 1.42 -1.46 -2.32
CA ALA A 74 1.97 -0.28 -2.97
C ALA A 74 1.31 -0.01 -4.33
N THR A 75 1.18 -1.04 -5.15
CA THR A 75 0.60 -0.90 -6.49
C THR A 75 -0.92 -0.72 -6.43
N HIS A 76 -1.59 -1.39 -5.49
CA HIS A 76 -3.03 -1.28 -5.29
C HIS A 76 -3.44 0.14 -4.84
N ALA A 77 -2.56 0.86 -4.16
CA ALA A 77 -2.80 2.25 -3.77
C ALA A 77 -2.86 3.23 -4.96
N VAL A 78 -2.17 2.94 -6.06
CA VAL A 78 -1.99 3.89 -7.18
C VAL A 78 -3.33 4.30 -7.83
N PRO A 79 -4.23 3.37 -8.23
CA PRO A 79 -5.53 3.76 -8.81
C PRO A 79 -6.41 4.56 -7.87
N TRP A 80 -6.33 4.32 -6.56
CA TRP A 80 -7.11 5.04 -5.55
C TRP A 80 -6.64 6.48 -5.38
N LEU A 81 -5.32 6.68 -5.34
CA LEU A 81 -4.71 8.00 -5.28
C LEU A 81 -5.00 8.81 -6.55
N HIS A 82 -4.92 8.19 -7.73
CA HIS A 82 -5.33 8.83 -8.98
C HIS A 82 -6.82 9.18 -9.02
N LYS A 83 -7.70 8.31 -8.50
CA LYS A 83 -9.14 8.60 -8.39
C LYS A 83 -9.40 9.83 -7.50
N ALA A 84 -8.60 10.00 -6.45
CA ALA A 84 -8.68 11.15 -5.55
C ALA A 84 -8.04 12.43 -6.13
N GLY A 85 -7.42 12.35 -7.32
CA GLY A 85 -6.83 13.50 -8.02
C GLY A 85 -5.36 13.75 -7.72
N TYR A 86 -4.68 12.84 -7.04
CA TYR A 86 -3.26 12.97 -6.71
C TYR A 86 -2.34 12.45 -7.81
N VAL A 87 -1.21 13.12 -7.98
CA VAL A 87 -0.11 12.71 -8.84
C VAL A 87 0.81 11.77 -8.07
N VAL A 88 0.87 10.52 -8.50
CA VAL A 88 1.66 9.46 -7.84
C VAL A 88 2.80 9.02 -8.75
N HIS A 89 3.98 8.86 -8.16
CA HIS A 89 5.08 8.16 -8.77
C HIS A 89 5.39 6.89 -7.97
N ILE A 90 5.53 5.77 -8.67
CA ILE A 90 5.89 4.48 -8.09
C ILE A 90 7.14 3.94 -8.79
N SER A 91 8.13 3.49 -8.02
CA SER A 91 9.36 2.91 -8.59
C SER A 91 9.09 1.53 -9.20
N ASP A 92 9.76 1.19 -10.30
CA ASP A 92 9.62 -0.12 -10.98
C ASP A 92 9.87 -1.32 -10.04
N ASP A 93 10.78 -1.20 -9.08
CA ASP A 93 11.09 -2.26 -8.10
C ASP A 93 9.90 -2.66 -7.21
N VAL A 94 8.90 -1.78 -7.06
CA VAL A 94 7.71 -2.02 -6.24
C VAL A 94 6.43 -2.20 -7.06
N TRP A 95 6.54 -2.15 -8.39
CA TRP A 95 5.40 -2.28 -9.30
C TRP A 95 4.94 -3.74 -9.43
N HIS A 96 3.64 -3.96 -9.36
CA HIS A 96 3.00 -5.27 -9.52
C HIS A 96 1.77 -5.18 -10.44
N ALA A 97 1.96 -5.42 -11.74
CA ALA A 97 0.94 -5.19 -12.77
C ALA A 97 -0.44 -5.82 -12.47
N ALA A 98 -0.49 -7.06 -11.97
CA ALA A 98 -1.77 -7.72 -11.66
C ALA A 98 -2.54 -7.02 -10.52
N ALA A 99 -1.83 -6.47 -9.53
CA ALA A 99 -2.44 -5.74 -8.42
C ALA A 99 -3.02 -4.41 -8.90
N TYR A 100 -2.37 -3.76 -9.88
CA TYR A 100 -2.90 -2.55 -10.51
C TYR A 100 -4.23 -2.82 -11.22
N THR A 101 -4.32 -3.90 -12.01
CA THR A 101 -5.55 -4.24 -12.74
C THR A 101 -6.70 -4.57 -11.80
N ASP A 102 -6.44 -5.31 -10.73
CA ASP A 102 -7.43 -5.61 -9.69
C ASP A 102 -7.93 -4.32 -9.00
N ALA A 103 -7.00 -3.49 -8.54
CA ALA A 103 -7.31 -2.20 -7.91
C ALA A 103 -8.09 -1.25 -8.83
N ALA A 104 -7.70 -1.15 -10.10
CA ALA A 104 -8.38 -0.32 -11.08
C ALA A 104 -9.81 -0.81 -11.35
N THR A 105 -10.03 -2.13 -11.28
CA THR A 105 -11.37 -2.73 -11.41
C THR A 105 -12.23 -2.40 -10.19
N ALA A 106 -11.70 -2.58 -8.98
CA ALA A 106 -12.39 -2.22 -7.74
C ALA A 106 -12.75 -0.72 -7.66
N VAL A 107 -11.85 0.15 -8.14
CA VAL A 107 -12.08 1.59 -8.25
C VAL A 107 -13.25 1.91 -9.18
N ARG A 108 -13.35 1.23 -10.32
CA ARG A 108 -14.45 1.39 -11.30
C ARG A 108 -15.78 0.91 -10.74
N ASP A 109 -15.78 -0.18 -9.98
CA ASP A 109 -16.97 -0.74 -9.35
C ASP A 109 -17.44 0.06 -8.12
N HIS A 110 -16.78 1.19 -7.80
CA HIS A 110 -17.05 2.03 -6.62
C HIS A 110 -17.04 1.28 -5.28
N ARG A 111 -16.40 0.11 -5.25
CA ARG A 111 -16.26 -0.69 -4.04
C ARG A 111 -15.16 -0.07 -3.17
N ALA A 112 -15.42 0.17 -1.89
CA ALA A 112 -14.43 0.73 -0.96
C ALA A 112 -13.07 -0.01 -1.07
N PRO A 113 -11.93 0.69 -0.88
CA PRO A 113 -10.62 0.07 -0.96
C PRO A 113 -10.58 -1.12 0.00
N ALA A 114 -10.52 -2.33 -0.56
CA ALA A 114 -10.30 -3.51 0.23
C ALA A 114 -8.77 -3.62 0.45
N PRO A 115 -8.30 -3.74 1.70
CA PRO A 115 -6.90 -4.08 1.91
C PRO A 115 -6.60 -5.41 1.21
N PRO A 116 -5.38 -5.60 0.68
CA PRO A 116 -5.01 -6.86 0.05
C PRO A 116 -5.29 -7.99 1.03
N SER A 117 -6.13 -8.93 0.61
CA SER A 117 -6.42 -10.11 1.41
C SER A 117 -5.12 -10.90 1.51
N ALA A 118 -4.52 -10.96 2.70
CA ALA A 118 -3.51 -11.96 2.99
C ALA A 118 -4.09 -13.31 2.58
N THR A 119 -3.51 -13.93 1.56
CA THR A 119 -4.01 -15.15 0.94
C THR A 119 -4.42 -16.13 2.03
N ALA A 120 -5.74 -16.32 2.14
CA ALA A 120 -6.33 -17.25 3.06
C ALA A 120 -5.71 -18.63 2.81
N ALA A 121 -5.22 -19.24 3.89
CA ALA A 121 -4.71 -20.59 3.88
C ALA A 121 -5.69 -21.53 3.16
N LEU A 122 -5.10 -22.38 2.31
CA LEU A 122 -5.68 -23.50 1.57
C LEU A 122 -6.96 -24.09 2.18
N PRO A 123 -8.00 -24.41 1.39
CA PRO A 123 -9.05 -25.29 1.85
C PRO A 123 -8.47 -26.71 1.97
N ALA A 124 -7.94 -27.04 3.15
CA ALA A 124 -7.74 -28.43 3.55
C ALA A 124 -9.11 -29.02 3.92
N THR A 125 -9.91 -29.37 2.91
CA THR A 125 -11.04 -30.28 3.11
C THR A 125 -10.50 -31.64 3.51
N GLY A 126 -10.37 -31.81 4.83
CA GLY A 126 -10.07 -33.06 5.48
C GLY A 126 -11.03 -34.16 5.03
N ARG A 127 -10.43 -35.23 4.54
CA ARG A 127 -11.03 -36.54 4.33
C ARG A 127 -11.62 -37.07 5.64
N PRO A 128 -12.91 -37.45 5.71
CA PRO A 128 -13.34 -38.43 6.68
C PRO A 128 -13.22 -39.83 6.07
N ALA A 129 -12.27 -40.61 6.57
CA ALA A 129 -12.37 -42.06 6.53
C ALA A 129 -13.47 -42.47 7.51
N GLY A 130 -14.57 -43.03 7.00
CA GLY A 130 -15.69 -43.53 7.80
C GLY A 130 -16.24 -44.81 7.18
N ALA A 131 -16.02 -45.92 7.86
CA ALA A 131 -16.31 -47.27 7.44
C ALA A 131 -17.77 -47.69 7.78
N ARG A 132 -18.32 -48.61 6.96
CA ARG A 132 -19.30 -49.68 7.27
C ARG A 132 -20.80 -49.34 7.53
N SER A 133 -21.68 -49.83 6.66
CA SER A 133 -22.58 -51.00 6.89
C SER A 133 -23.89 -50.90 6.10
N ARG A 134 -24.15 -51.86 5.19
CA ARG A 134 -25.38 -52.65 5.09
C ARG A 134 -25.19 -53.82 4.13
#